data_AF-A0A2W6XPP0-F1
#
_entry.id   AF-A0A2W6XPP0-F1
#
_cell.length_a   1.000
_cell.length_b   1.000
_cell.length_c   1.000
_cell.angle_alpha   90.00
_cell.angle_beta   90.00
_cell.angle_gamma   90.00
#
_symmetry.space_group_name_H-M   'P 1'
#
loop_
_entity.id
_entity.type
_entity.pdbx_description
1 polymer ?
#
loop_
_entity_poly.entity_id
_entity_poly.type
_entity_poly.pdbx_seq_one_letter_code
_entity_poly.pdbx_strand_id
1 'polypeptide(L)'
;MNEFKSFIKSRKIELFISAIYVGIGTLAVCNVAGSDLLYGDWTIYTLLITFPVTIISFGYRYGETDYLTPVLIIQFVMFVLTFLFLCFVFTLLKSIFRAKK
;
A
#
# COMPACT_ATOMS: atom_id res chain seq x y z
N MET A 1 -5.09 -25.15 1.24
CA MET A 1 -4.02 -24.49 2.03
C MET A 1 -2.65 -24.56 1.35
N ASN A 2 -2.23 -25.71 0.82
CA ASN A 2 -0.92 -25.86 0.16
C ASN A 2 -0.76 -24.97 -1.09
N GLU A 3 -1.82 -24.81 -1.89
CA GLU A 3 -1.80 -23.96 -3.10
C GLU A 3 -1.67 -22.48 -2.79
N PHE A 4 -2.39 -21.98 -1.78
CA PHE A 4 -2.25 -20.59 -1.35
C PHE A 4 -0.84 -20.31 -0.84
N LYS A 5 -0.27 -21.23 -0.05
CA LYS A 5 1.10 -21.12 0.46
C LYS A 5 2.13 -21.14 -0.66
N SER A 6 1.95 -21.97 -1.69
CA SER A 6 2.84 -22.01 -2.85
C SER A 6 2.72 -20.75 -3.71
N PHE A 7 1.50 -20.23 -3.89
CA PHE A 7 1.23 -18.97 -4.58
C PHE A 7 1.99 -17.81 -3.93
N ILE A 8 1.81 -17.59 -2.63
CA ILE A 8 2.51 -16.53 -1.89
C ILE A 8 4.03 -16.73 -1.94
N LYS A 9 4.51 -17.97 -1.81
CA LYS A 9 5.95 -18.30 -1.89
C LYS A 9 6.54 -17.94 -3.27
N SER A 10 5.76 -18.02 -4.34
CA SER A 10 6.19 -17.65 -5.69
C SER A 10 6.17 -16.14 -5.96
N ARG A 11 5.40 -15.37 -5.16
CA ARG A 11 5.15 -13.92 -5.33
C ARG A 11 5.73 -13.07 -4.20
N LYS A 12 6.84 -13.53 -3.60
CA LYS A 12 7.48 -12.86 -2.47
C LYS A 12 7.92 -11.43 -2.78
N ILE A 13 8.36 -11.19 -4.02
CA ILE A 13 8.83 -9.87 -4.45
C ILE A 13 7.65 -8.90 -4.49
N GLU A 14 6.54 -9.30 -5.12
CA GLU A 14 5.32 -8.50 -5.19
C GLU A 14 4.74 -8.23 -3.79
N LEU A 15 4.80 -9.22 -2.90
CA LEU A 15 4.39 -9.06 -1.50
C LEU A 15 5.27 -8.06 -0.74
N PHE A 16 6.59 -8.12 -0.93
CA PHE A 16 7.53 -7.22 -0.27
C PHE A 16 7.38 -5.78 -0.76
N ILE A 17 7.27 -5.58 -2.08
CA ILE A 17 7.08 -4.25 -2.68
C ILE A 17 5.76 -3.63 -2.20
N SER A 18 4.66 -4.39 -2.23
CA SER A 18 3.37 -3.89 -1.74
C SER A 18 3.40 -3.56 -0.25
N ALA A 19 4.05 -4.39 0.58
CA ALA A 19 4.17 -4.14 2.01
C ALA A 19 4.96 -2.87 2.31
N ILE A 20 6.09 -2.62 1.62
CA ILE A 20 6.87 -1.40 1.81
C ILE A 20 6.10 -0.19 1.32
N TYR A 21 5.56 -0.23 0.10
CA TYR A 21 4.90 0.92 -0.52
C TYR A 21 3.67 1.36 0.29
N VAL A 22 2.80 0.40 0.65
CA VAL A 22 1.60 0.70 1.45
C VAL A 22 1.97 1.00 2.91
N GLY A 23 2.98 0.33 3.46
CA GLY A 23 3.45 0.58 4.83
C GLY A 23 3.99 1.99 5.03
N ILE A 24 4.79 2.49 4.09
CA ILE A 24 5.27 3.87 4.09
C ILE A 24 4.09 4.85 4.01
N GLY A 25 3.10 4.60 3.15
CA GLY A 25 1.88 5.41 3.06
C GLY A 25 1.06 5.39 4.35
N THR A 26 0.95 4.23 4.98
CA THR A 26 0.26 4.05 6.27
C THR A 26 0.92 4.89 7.36
N LEU A 27 2.26 4.84 7.47
CA LEU A 27 3.01 5.65 8.43
C LEU A 27 2.76 7.15 8.21
N ALA A 28 2.72 7.59 6.96
CA ALA A 28 2.48 8.99 6.64
C ALA A 28 1.05 9.43 6.99
N VAL A 29 0.02 8.65 6.62
CA VAL A 29 -1.38 8.99 6.94
C VAL A 29 -1.62 9.00 8.45
N CYS A 30 -1.04 8.05 9.19
CA CYS A 30 -1.18 8.00 10.65
C CYS A 30 -0.48 9.15 11.39
N ASN A 31 0.35 9.94 10.70
CA ASN A 31 1.09 11.06 11.30
C ASN A 31 0.82 12.39 10.61
N VAL A 32 -0.22 12.50 9.78
CA VAL A 32 -0.50 13.70 9.00
C VAL A 32 -1.20 14.81 9.81
N ALA A 33 -1.81 14.48 10.94
CA ALA A 33 -2.45 15.49 11.79
C ALA A 33 -1.40 16.15 12.69
N GLY A 34 -1.53 17.46 12.93
CA GLY A 34 -0.57 18.22 13.73
C GLY A 34 -0.40 17.73 15.18
N SER A 35 -1.37 16.98 15.68
CA SER A 35 -1.36 16.34 17.01
C SER A 35 -0.64 14.98 17.05
N ASP A 36 -0.24 14.43 15.90
CA ASP A 36 0.33 13.09 15.82
C ASP A 36 1.82 13.07 16.24
N LEU A 37 2.26 11.94 16.82
CA LEU A 37 3.58 11.79 17.43
C LEU A 37 4.75 12.11 16.49
N LEU A 38 4.64 11.74 15.21
CA LEU A 38 5.69 11.93 14.20
C LEU A 38 5.27 12.96 13.15
N TYR A 39 4.38 13.89 13.48
CA TYR A 39 3.98 14.94 12.55
C TYR A 39 5.17 15.74 12.02
N GLY A 40 5.16 16.05 10.72
CA GLY A 40 6.16 16.89 10.08
C GLY A 40 6.06 16.89 8.55
N ASP A 41 6.85 17.73 7.89
CA ASP A 41 6.78 17.96 6.43
C ASP A 41 6.99 16.67 5.61
N TRP A 42 7.75 15.71 6.13
CA TRP A 42 8.00 14.42 5.51
C TRP A 42 6.71 13.66 5.19
N THR A 43 5.65 13.85 5.98
CA THR A 43 4.35 13.19 5.81
C THR A 43 3.72 13.59 4.48
N ILE A 44 3.75 14.88 4.12
CA ILE A 44 3.16 15.40 2.88
C ILE A 44 3.91 14.86 1.65
N TYR A 45 5.24 14.88 1.68
CA TYR A 45 6.05 14.32 0.57
C TYR A 45 5.81 12.82 0.41
N THR A 46 5.70 12.10 1.51
CA THR A 46 5.43 10.66 1.52
C THR A 46 4.02 10.35 0.99
N LEU A 47 3.03 11.14 1.41
CA LEU A 47 1.65 11.03 0.93
C LEU A 47 1.55 11.28 -0.57
N LEU A 48 2.35 12.20 -1.11
CA LEU A 48 2.35 12.51 -2.54
C LEU A 48 2.92 11.33 -3.37
N ILE A 49 3.97 10.67 -2.88
CA ILE A 49 4.56 9.48 -3.52
C ILE A 49 3.64 8.25 -3.39
N THR A 50 2.92 8.15 -2.27
CA THR A 50 2.02 7.02 -1.96
C THR A 50 0.56 7.34 -2.25
N PHE A 51 0.29 8.44 -2.96
CA PHE A 51 -1.05 9.01 -3.13
C PHE A 51 -2.11 7.99 -3.61
N PRO A 52 -1.85 7.12 -4.61
CA PRO A 52 -2.83 6.14 -5.06
C PRO A 52 -3.30 5.18 -3.97
N VAL A 53 -2.45 4.88 -2.98
CA VAL A 53 -2.77 3.94 -1.89
C VAL A 53 -3.23 4.65 -0.61
N THR A 54 -3.01 5.97 -0.50
CA THR A 54 -3.36 6.74 0.69
C THR A 54 -4.57 7.65 0.53
N ILE A 55 -5.02 7.95 -0.70
CA ILE A 55 -6.07 8.96 -0.98
C ILE A 55 -7.34 8.79 -0.13
N ILE A 56 -7.86 7.57 0.00
CA ILE A 56 -9.10 7.30 0.75
C ILE A 56 -8.87 7.51 2.25
N SER A 57 -7.80 6.94 2.79
CA SER A 57 -7.47 7.07 4.21
C SER A 57 -7.05 8.49 4.59
N PHE A 58 -6.43 9.24 3.67
CA PHE A 58 -6.10 10.65 3.85
C PHE A 58 -7.38 11.49 3.92
N GLY A 59 -8.34 11.24 3.03
CA GLY A 59 -9.66 11.89 3.08
C GLY A 59 -10.39 11.65 4.40
N TYR A 60 -10.35 10.42 4.92
CA TYR A 60 -10.87 10.12 6.25
C TYR A 60 -10.12 10.90 7.34
N ARG A 61 -8.78 10.85 7.32
CA ARG A 61 -7.93 11.47 8.33
C ARG A 61 -8.05 13.00 8.37
N TYR A 62 -8.37 13.61 7.23
CA TYR A 62 -8.66 15.03 7.14
C TYR A 62 -9.96 15.43 7.86
N GLY A 63 -10.96 14.54 7.90
CA GLY A 63 -12.23 14.77 8.59
C GLY A 63 -12.27 14.28 10.04
N GLU A 64 -11.38 13.36 10.43
CA GLU A 64 -11.35 12.73 11.75
C GLU A 64 -9.91 12.47 12.24
N THR A 65 -9.52 13.20 13.28
CA THR A 65 -8.15 13.23 13.82
C THR A 65 -7.92 12.32 15.04
N ASP A 66 -8.94 11.72 15.62
CA ASP A 66 -8.76 10.97 16.87
C ASP A 66 -8.73 9.45 16.66
N TYR A 67 -9.44 8.95 15.63
CA TYR A 67 -9.60 7.52 15.40
C TYR A 67 -8.76 6.99 14.23
N LEU A 68 -7.70 6.23 14.52
CA LEU A 68 -6.85 5.60 13.50
C LEU A 68 -7.36 4.25 12.99
N THR A 69 -8.31 3.61 13.67
CA THR A 69 -8.79 2.28 13.30
C THR A 69 -9.32 2.21 11.86
N PRO A 70 -10.13 3.16 11.37
CA PRO A 70 -10.60 3.12 9.97
C PRO A 70 -9.46 3.31 8.96
N VAL A 71 -8.47 4.13 9.27
CA VAL A 71 -7.25 4.30 8.45
C VAL A 71 -6.54 2.96 8.27
N LEU A 72 -6.32 2.21 9.36
CA LEU A 72 -5.63 0.92 9.31
C LEU A 72 -6.43 -0.13 8.52
N ILE A 73 -7.75 -0.14 8.63
CA ILE A 73 -8.62 -1.04 7.85
C ILE A 73 -8.50 -0.71 6.35
N ILE A 74 -8.61 0.57 5.99
CA ILE A 74 -8.47 1.03 4.60
C ILE A 74 -7.08 0.63 4.08
N GLN A 75 -6.02 0.88 4.85
CA GLN A 75 -4.65 0.56 4.45
C GLN A 75 -4.42 -0.94 4.27
N PHE A 76 -5.04 -1.78 5.12
CA PHE A 76 -4.99 -3.23 4.92
C PHE A 76 -5.67 -3.67 3.62
N VAL A 77 -6.84 -3.11 3.29
CA VAL A 77 -7.51 -3.36 2.01
C VAL A 77 -6.64 -2.90 0.84
N MET A 78 -6.06 -1.70 0.94
CA MET A 78 -5.17 -1.15 -0.10
C MET A 78 -3.89 -1.99 -0.27
N PHE A 79 -3.35 -2.56 0.80
CA PHE A 79 -2.23 -3.51 0.73
C PHE A 79 -2.61 -4.74 -0.10
N VAL A 80 -3.75 -5.36 0.17
CA VAL A 80 -4.23 -6.53 -0.58
C VAL A 80 -4.44 -6.18 -2.05
N LEU A 81 -5.09 -5.05 -2.36
CA LEU A 81 -5.32 -4.60 -3.73
C LEU A 81 -4.00 -4.32 -4.46
N THR A 82 -3.05 -3.65 -3.81
CA THR A 82 -1.73 -3.35 -4.38
C THR A 82 -0.96 -4.63 -4.66
N PHE A 83 -0.99 -5.60 -3.74
CA PHE A 83 -0.36 -6.89 -3.93
C PHE A 83 -0.92 -7.64 -5.15
N LEU A 84 -2.25 -7.71 -5.26
CA LEU A 84 -2.92 -8.37 -6.39
C LEU A 84 -2.62 -7.65 -7.72
N PHE A 85 -2.62 -6.32 -7.72
CA PHE A 85 -2.27 -5.51 -8.88
C PHE A 85 -0.83 -5.79 -9.34
N LEU A 86 0.15 -5.83 -8.43
CA LEU A 86 1.53 -6.17 -8.76
C LEU A 86 1.64 -7.60 -9.33
N CYS A 87 0.95 -8.57 -8.73
CA CYS A 87 0.92 -9.94 -9.27
C CYS A 87 0.42 -9.97 -10.72
N PHE A 88 -0.61 -9.19 -11.03
CA PHE A 88 -1.16 -9.08 -12.38
C PHE A 88 -0.15 -8.43 -13.34
N VAL A 89 0.40 -7.27 -12.99
CA VAL A 89 1.38 -6.53 -13.82
C VAL A 89 2.61 -7.37 -14.12
N PHE A 90 3.19 -8.03 -13.11
CA PHE A 90 4.36 -8.90 -13.31
C PHE A 90 4.05 -10.09 -14.24
N THR A 91 2.85 -10.65 -14.14
CA THR A 91 2.40 -11.75 -15.00
C THR A 91 2.22 -11.28 -16.44
N LEU A 92 1.60 -10.12 -16.64
CA LEU A 92 1.40 -9.50 -17.94
C LEU A 92 2.74 -9.19 -18.62
N LEU A 93 3.67 -8.55 -17.91
CA LEU A 93 5.01 -8.26 -18.41
C LEU A 93 5.72 -9.54 -18.87
N LYS A 94 5.71 -10.58 -18.03
CA LYS A 94 6.31 -11.88 -18.38
C LYS A 94 5.69 -12.51 -19.64
N SER A 95 4.38 -12.35 -19.84
CA SER A 95 3.69 -12.82 -21.03
C SER A 95 4.14 -12.07 -22.30
N ILE A 96 4.19 -10.73 -22.23
CA ILE A 96 4.62 -9.88 -23.35
C ILE A 96 6.07 -10.19 -23.77
N PHE A 97 6.99 -10.36 -22.82
CA PHE A 97 8.39 -10.70 -23.14
C PHE A 97 8.58 -12.12 -23.68
N ARG A 98 7.71 -13.07 -23.31
CA ARG A 98 7.74 -14.43 -23.88
C ARG A 98 7.22 -14.47 -25.31
N ALA A 99 6.22 -13.65 -25.64
CA ALA A 99 5.66 -13.60 -27.00
C ALA A 99 6.60 -12.98 -28.04
N LYS A 100 7.65 -12.27 -27.60
CA LYS A 100 8.67 -11.64 -28.47
C LYS A 100 9.85 -12.55 -28.82
N LYS A 101 9.89 -13.78 -28.30
CA LYS A 101 11.00 -14.73 -28.47
C LYS A 101 10.54 -15.92 -29.31
#